data_AF-A0A3D2RU04-F1
#
_entry.id   AF-A0A3D2RU04-F1
#
_cell.length_a   1.000
_cell.length_b   1.000
_cell.length_c   1.000
_cell.angle_alpha   90.00
_cell.angle_beta   90.00
_cell.angle_gamma   90.00
#
_symmetry.space_group_name_H-M   'P 1'
#
loop_
_entity.id
_entity.type
_entity.pdbx_description
1 polymer ?
#
loop_
_entity_poly.entity_id
_entity_poly.type
_entity_poly.pdbx_seq_one_letter_code
_entity_poly.pdbx_strand_id
1 'polypeptide(L)'
;MGYPSVYPTGSTIYDPKECFNGYTCFRTHEGVVLIDMNGNVVHLWKGLEGFPAKPMPGGFVFGSTARRNPKYGYLDMEDLVLVDWNGNVVWKYAKYDRVKDGRKQKWMARVHHDFQVEGNPVGYYAPGMEPSPIGKPILMLGHKNTEAPHIAPGNILDDTIIVVSWEGKVTWEWRFSDHIEEMGFSEAARNTMHRNPNIVPAGGGMGDWAHVNSLSRLGPNRWQAKDKRFHRDNLIVSCRQTNTLMIINRRKPFNIVWRVGPDYGKSESLRRLGPIIGPHHVHMIPKGLPGEGNILVFDNGGRGGYGEPNPGATTGHNNVIRPWSRVIEFDPTTLDIVWEYTAQAGGAAPVVQDSRFYSVLVSSAQRL
;
A
#
# COMPACT_ATOMS: atom_id res chain seq x y z
N MET A 1 -16.44 17.36 -23.54
CA MET A 1 -15.13 17.40 -24.23
C MET A 1 -14.87 16.01 -24.80
N GLY A 2 -14.43 15.92 -26.06
CA GLY A 2 -14.08 14.65 -26.67
C GLY A 2 -12.86 14.03 -25.99
N TYR A 3 -12.90 12.73 -25.71
CA TYR A 3 -11.73 11.97 -25.32
C TYR A 3 -10.99 11.56 -26.59
N PRO A 4 -9.68 11.83 -26.73
CA PRO A 4 -8.89 11.23 -27.80
C PRO A 4 -9.11 9.71 -27.84
N SER A 5 -9.23 9.14 -29.03
CA SER A 5 -9.25 7.68 -29.22
C SER A 5 -7.85 7.10 -29.41
N VAL A 6 -6.85 7.96 -29.62
CA VAL A 6 -5.45 7.61 -29.81
C VAL A 6 -4.61 8.41 -28.82
N TYR A 7 -3.83 7.71 -28.01
CA TYR A 7 -2.84 8.30 -27.10
C TYR A 7 -1.47 7.71 -27.44
N PRO A 8 -0.40 8.50 -27.45
CA PRO A 8 0.95 7.96 -27.43
C PRO A 8 1.11 7.02 -26.22
N THR A 9 1.64 5.82 -26.44
CA THR A 9 1.90 4.83 -25.39
C THR A 9 3.41 4.64 -25.21
N GLY A 10 3.83 4.20 -24.02
CA GLY A 10 5.25 4.07 -23.66
C GLY A 10 5.85 5.37 -23.11
N SER A 11 7.18 5.44 -23.06
CA SER A 11 7.90 6.66 -22.70
C SER A 11 7.76 7.70 -23.81
N THR A 12 7.01 8.77 -23.54
CA THR A 12 6.74 9.83 -24.52
C THR A 12 7.72 10.99 -24.44
N ILE A 13 8.28 11.24 -23.25
CA ILE A 13 9.23 12.31 -22.98
C ILE A 13 10.25 11.78 -21.96
N TYR A 14 11.53 11.87 -22.30
CA TYR A 14 12.64 11.60 -21.38
C TYR A 14 13.79 12.55 -21.71
N ASP A 15 14.13 13.43 -20.76
CA ASP A 15 15.32 14.26 -20.80
C ASP A 15 16.29 13.80 -19.69
N PRO A 16 17.41 13.15 -20.02
CA PRO A 16 18.34 12.61 -19.03
C PRO A 16 19.05 13.68 -18.17
N LYS A 17 18.90 14.97 -18.50
CA LYS A 17 19.41 16.09 -17.68
C LYS A 17 18.42 16.52 -16.60
N GLU A 18 17.13 16.34 -16.84
CA GLU A 18 16.04 16.79 -15.96
C GLU A 18 15.33 15.62 -15.26
N CYS A 19 15.54 14.39 -15.72
CA CYS A 19 14.94 13.17 -15.17
C CYS A 19 15.96 12.35 -14.38
N PHE A 20 15.50 11.70 -13.31
CA PHE A 20 16.30 10.70 -12.63
C PHE A 20 16.48 9.47 -13.51
N ASN A 21 17.74 9.07 -13.74
CA ASN A 21 18.07 7.95 -14.62
C ASN A 21 17.91 6.63 -13.87
N GLY A 22 17.15 5.69 -14.43
CA GLY A 22 16.91 4.41 -13.78
C GLY A 22 16.12 3.44 -14.64
N TYR A 23 15.46 2.49 -13.95
CA TYR A 23 14.59 1.50 -14.57
C TYR A 23 13.24 1.50 -13.88
N THR A 24 12.19 1.19 -14.64
CA THR A 24 10.85 0.98 -14.10
C THR A 24 10.50 -0.49 -14.21
N CYS A 25 10.08 -1.09 -13.09
CA CYS A 25 9.65 -2.49 -13.03
C CYS A 25 8.17 -2.56 -12.68
N PHE A 26 7.38 -3.24 -13.50
CA PHE A 26 5.95 -3.37 -13.28
C PHE A 26 5.40 -4.64 -13.93
N ARG A 27 4.18 -5.02 -13.56
CA ARG A 27 3.51 -6.22 -14.07
C ARG A 27 2.66 -5.89 -15.29
N THR A 28 2.79 -6.71 -16.34
CA THR A 28 1.97 -6.72 -17.56
C THR A 28 1.14 -8.01 -17.64
N HIS A 29 0.39 -8.21 -18.73
CA HIS A 29 -0.28 -9.49 -18.99
C HIS A 29 0.69 -10.64 -19.29
N GLU A 30 1.89 -10.35 -19.77
CA GLU A 30 2.88 -11.39 -20.13
C GLU A 30 3.78 -11.79 -18.96
N GLY A 31 3.91 -10.92 -17.95
CA GLY A 31 4.78 -11.13 -16.80
C GLY A 31 5.27 -9.80 -16.21
N VAL A 32 6.29 -9.87 -15.37
CA VAL A 32 6.97 -8.68 -14.84
C VAL A 32 7.96 -8.17 -15.89
N VAL A 33 7.84 -6.89 -16.26
CA VAL A 33 8.72 -6.24 -17.24
C VAL A 33 9.61 -5.22 -16.55
N LEU A 34 10.86 -5.13 -17.01
CA LEU A 34 11.80 -4.07 -16.69
C LEU A 34 12.01 -3.23 -17.95
N ILE A 35 11.78 -1.92 -17.85
CA ILE A 35 12.04 -0.97 -18.94
C ILE A 35 13.10 0.05 -18.53
N ASP A 36 13.86 0.54 -19.50
CA ASP A 36 14.68 1.74 -19.34
C ASP A 36 13.84 3.02 -19.45
N MET A 37 14.46 4.18 -19.20
CA MET A 37 13.76 5.47 -19.29
C MET A 37 13.32 5.84 -20.72
N ASN A 38 13.93 5.28 -21.76
CA ASN A 38 13.48 5.44 -23.15
C ASN A 38 12.28 4.55 -23.49
N GLY A 39 11.83 3.70 -22.57
CA GLY A 39 10.73 2.77 -22.78
C GLY A 39 11.13 1.48 -23.49
N ASN A 40 12.43 1.21 -23.65
CA ASN A 40 12.88 -0.06 -24.20
C ASN A 40 12.71 -1.16 -23.16
N VAL A 41 12.21 -2.32 -23.60
CA VAL A 41 12.18 -3.52 -22.75
C VAL A 41 13.60 -4.03 -22.56
N VAL A 42 14.06 -3.99 -21.31
CA VAL A 42 15.37 -4.49 -20.90
C VAL A 42 15.28 -5.98 -20.57
N HIS A 43 14.19 -6.37 -19.91
CA HIS A 43 13.96 -7.75 -19.51
C HIS A 43 12.47 -8.05 -19.27
N LEU A 44 12.08 -9.32 -19.45
CA LEU A 44 10.75 -9.82 -19.16
C LEU A 44 10.85 -11.15 -18.40
N TRP A 45 10.44 -11.17 -17.14
CA TRP A 45 10.19 -12.40 -16.39
C TRP A 45 8.81 -12.93 -16.77
N LYS A 46 8.77 -13.71 -17.85
CA LYS A 46 7.52 -14.22 -18.43
C LYS A 46 6.75 -15.09 -17.43
N GLY A 47 5.44 -14.84 -17.30
CA GLY A 47 4.53 -15.56 -16.41
C GLY A 47 4.69 -15.23 -14.92
N LEU A 48 5.66 -14.39 -14.54
CA LEU A 48 5.77 -13.91 -13.17
C LEU A 48 4.67 -12.88 -12.90
N GLU A 49 3.91 -13.08 -11.85
CA GLU A 49 3.00 -12.06 -11.31
C GLU A 49 3.78 -11.07 -10.45
N GLY A 50 3.30 -9.83 -10.41
CA GLY A 50 3.82 -8.76 -9.57
C GLY A 50 2.67 -8.05 -8.88
N PHE A 51 2.70 -8.05 -7.54
CA PHE A 51 1.73 -7.35 -6.71
C PHE A 51 2.29 -7.01 -5.30
N PRO A 52 3.39 -6.23 -5.22
CA PRO A 52 4.14 -5.60 -6.31
C PRO A 52 5.27 -6.53 -6.80
N ALA A 53 5.91 -6.16 -7.92
CA ALA A 53 7.20 -6.73 -8.28
C ALA A 53 8.32 -5.81 -7.76
N LYS A 54 9.34 -6.37 -7.10
CA LYS A 54 10.45 -5.57 -6.54
C LYS A 54 11.81 -6.08 -7.05
N PRO A 55 12.51 -5.34 -7.93
CA PRO A 55 13.87 -5.68 -8.35
C PRO A 55 14.86 -5.64 -7.19
N MET A 56 15.82 -6.55 -7.21
CA MET A 56 16.84 -6.71 -6.18
C MET A 56 18.26 -6.74 -6.81
N PRO A 57 19.30 -6.33 -6.07
CA PRO A 57 20.69 -6.44 -6.51
C PRO A 57 21.04 -7.85 -6.99
N GLY A 58 21.89 -7.93 -8.03
CA GLY A 58 22.29 -9.21 -8.63
C GLY A 58 21.33 -9.74 -9.70
N GLY A 59 20.36 -8.95 -10.15
CA GLY A 59 19.44 -9.32 -11.23
C GLY A 59 18.27 -10.19 -10.76
N PHE A 60 17.95 -10.17 -9.47
CA PHE A 60 16.80 -10.89 -8.94
C PHE A 60 15.55 -9.99 -8.91
N VAL A 61 14.38 -10.62 -8.84
CA VAL A 61 13.10 -9.92 -8.65
C VAL A 61 12.19 -10.72 -7.72
N PHE A 62 11.54 -10.02 -6.78
CA PHE A 62 10.42 -10.61 -6.05
C PHE A 62 9.12 -10.47 -6.82
N GLY A 63 8.29 -11.51 -6.79
CA GLY A 63 6.95 -11.54 -7.35
C GLY A 63 6.15 -12.73 -6.83
N SER A 64 5.19 -13.19 -7.61
CA SER A 64 4.33 -14.34 -7.31
C SER A 64 4.17 -15.22 -8.54
N THR A 65 3.92 -16.51 -8.37
CA THR A 65 3.70 -17.43 -9.50
C THR A 65 2.25 -17.47 -9.96
N ALA A 66 1.32 -17.08 -9.09
CA ALA A 66 -0.10 -17.05 -9.40
C ALA A 66 -0.88 -16.14 -8.43
N ARG A 67 -2.06 -15.72 -8.89
CA ARG A 67 -3.11 -15.11 -8.08
C ARG A 67 -4.06 -16.18 -7.58
N ARG A 68 -4.57 -16.02 -6.35
CA ARG A 68 -5.68 -16.85 -5.89
C ARG A 68 -6.90 -16.59 -6.75
N ASN A 69 -7.71 -17.62 -7.00
CA ASN A 69 -8.93 -17.48 -7.76
C ASN A 69 -9.88 -16.45 -7.08
N PRO A 70 -10.35 -15.41 -7.80
CA PRO A 70 -11.15 -14.32 -7.24
C PRO A 70 -12.52 -14.77 -6.71
N LYS A 71 -12.97 -15.99 -7.04
CA LYS A 71 -14.15 -16.61 -6.43
C LYS A 71 -13.97 -16.85 -4.93
N TYR A 72 -12.74 -17.11 -4.48
CA TYR A 72 -12.45 -17.56 -3.10
C TYR A 72 -11.62 -16.57 -2.29
N GLY A 73 -10.87 -15.69 -2.94
CA GLY A 73 -10.08 -14.64 -2.28
C GLY A 73 -10.16 -13.32 -3.04
N TYR A 74 -9.70 -12.25 -2.43
CA TYR A 74 -9.71 -10.92 -3.02
C TYR A 74 -8.29 -10.35 -2.97
N LEU A 75 -7.70 -10.10 -4.14
CA LEU A 75 -6.35 -9.53 -4.28
C LEU A 75 -5.25 -10.28 -3.51
N ASP A 76 -5.38 -11.61 -3.43
CA ASP A 76 -4.43 -12.52 -2.80
C ASP A 76 -3.46 -13.10 -3.84
N MET A 77 -2.16 -13.09 -3.55
CA MET A 77 -1.19 -13.93 -4.27
C MET A 77 -1.03 -15.30 -3.60
N GLU A 78 -0.81 -16.34 -4.40
CA GLU A 78 -0.66 -17.70 -3.91
C GLU A 78 0.64 -17.90 -3.12
N ASP A 79 1.71 -17.25 -3.57
CA ASP A 79 3.05 -17.33 -2.99
C ASP A 79 3.80 -16.00 -3.12
N LEU A 80 4.93 -15.91 -2.42
CA LEU A 80 5.98 -14.93 -2.66
C LEU A 80 7.20 -15.71 -3.16
N VAL A 81 7.77 -15.32 -4.30
CA VAL A 81 8.95 -15.94 -4.88
C VAL A 81 10.05 -14.92 -5.14
N LEU A 82 11.29 -15.34 -4.96
CA LEU A 82 12.47 -14.66 -5.51
C LEU A 82 12.89 -15.41 -6.77
N VAL A 83 13.02 -14.66 -7.86
CA VAL A 83 13.35 -15.20 -9.18
C VAL A 83 14.65 -14.57 -9.65
N ASP A 84 15.53 -15.38 -10.25
CA ASP A 84 16.78 -14.90 -10.86
C ASP A 84 16.55 -14.23 -12.22
N TRP A 85 17.61 -13.73 -12.84
CA TRP A 85 17.56 -13.08 -14.15
C TRP A 85 17.04 -14.00 -15.26
N ASN A 86 17.14 -15.32 -15.11
CA ASN A 86 16.72 -16.29 -16.13
C ASN A 86 15.29 -16.79 -15.92
N GLY A 87 14.59 -16.31 -14.90
CA GLY A 87 13.24 -16.77 -14.57
C GLY A 87 13.18 -17.99 -13.64
N ASN A 88 14.31 -18.42 -13.06
CA ASN A 88 14.31 -19.55 -12.12
C ASN A 88 13.90 -19.08 -10.73
N VAL A 89 12.96 -19.79 -10.10
CA VAL A 89 12.61 -19.57 -8.70
C VAL A 89 13.74 -20.07 -7.81
N VAL A 90 14.40 -19.16 -7.10
CA VAL A 90 15.52 -19.47 -6.18
C VAL A 90 15.08 -19.50 -4.72
N TRP A 91 13.91 -18.93 -4.42
CA TRP A 91 13.28 -19.00 -3.11
C TRP A 91 11.76 -18.86 -3.24
N LYS A 92 11.00 -19.53 -2.37
CA LYS A 92 9.53 -19.52 -2.38
C LYS A 92 8.96 -19.62 -0.98
N TYR A 93 7.96 -18.79 -0.69
CA TYR A 93 7.10 -18.90 0.48
C TYR A 93 5.63 -19.01 0.07
N ALA A 94 4.93 -20.01 0.62
CA ALA A 94 3.53 -20.30 0.33
C ALA A 94 2.82 -20.94 1.53
N LYS A 95 3.24 -20.63 2.77
CA LYS A 95 2.84 -21.35 3.98
C LYS A 95 2.37 -20.42 5.10
N TYR A 96 1.59 -19.39 4.78
CA TYR A 96 1.04 -18.49 5.79
C TYR A 96 -0.30 -18.98 6.35
N ASP A 97 -1.26 -19.23 5.46
CA ASP A 97 -2.62 -19.61 5.83
C ASP A 97 -3.07 -20.86 5.06
N ARG A 98 -3.87 -21.71 5.72
CA ARG A 98 -4.41 -22.93 5.13
C ARG A 98 -5.83 -22.66 4.64
N VAL A 99 -5.94 -22.24 3.38
CA VAL A 99 -7.22 -21.85 2.79
C VAL A 99 -8.03 -23.04 2.28
N LYS A 100 -9.34 -22.82 2.14
CA LYS A 100 -10.28 -23.76 1.52
C LYS A 100 -10.92 -23.12 0.29
N ASP A 101 -10.54 -23.60 -0.89
CA ASP A 101 -11.10 -23.18 -2.18
C ASP A 101 -12.04 -24.28 -2.68
N GLY A 102 -13.32 -24.17 -2.32
CA GLY A 102 -14.31 -25.22 -2.54
C GLY A 102 -14.03 -26.48 -1.72
N ARG A 103 -13.70 -27.59 -2.38
CA ARG A 103 -13.33 -28.86 -1.72
C ARG A 103 -11.81 -29.01 -1.50
N LYS A 104 -10.99 -28.14 -2.10
CA LYS A 104 -9.53 -28.22 -1.99
C LYS A 104 -9.05 -27.39 -0.79
N GLN A 105 -8.12 -27.95 -0.02
CA GLN A 105 -7.37 -27.19 0.98
C GLN A 105 -5.92 -27.09 0.54
N LYS A 106 -5.33 -25.91 0.67
CA LYS A 106 -3.90 -25.69 0.37
C LYS A 106 -3.33 -24.60 1.26
N TRP A 107 -2.03 -24.70 1.50
CA TRP A 107 -1.26 -23.60 2.07
C TRP A 107 -1.03 -22.52 1.02
N MET A 108 -1.13 -21.25 1.42
CA MET A 108 -0.85 -20.08 0.58
C MET A 108 -0.11 -19.02 1.39
N ALA A 109 0.64 -18.14 0.71
CA ALA A 109 1.24 -16.96 1.34
C ALA A 109 0.21 -15.87 1.62
N ARG A 110 -0.87 -15.78 0.83
CA ARG A 110 -1.90 -14.73 0.92
C ARG A 110 -1.29 -13.32 0.87
N VAL A 111 -0.25 -13.11 0.06
CA VAL A 111 0.39 -11.79 -0.04
C VAL A 111 -0.64 -10.80 -0.58
N HIS A 112 -0.69 -9.64 0.07
CA HIS A 112 -1.59 -8.55 -0.30
C HIS A 112 -0.80 -7.24 -0.34
N HIS A 113 -0.75 -6.62 -1.52
CA HIS A 113 -0.23 -5.28 -1.80
C HIS A 113 1.24 -4.94 -1.50
N ASP A 114 1.91 -5.49 -0.49
CA ASP A 114 3.26 -5.05 -0.14
C ASP A 114 4.07 -6.04 0.72
N PHE A 115 5.39 -5.88 0.67
CA PHE A 115 6.37 -6.58 1.52
C PHE A 115 7.68 -5.79 1.54
N GLN A 116 8.44 -5.90 2.62
CA GLN A 116 9.75 -5.26 2.77
C GLN A 116 10.82 -6.30 3.11
N VAL A 117 11.97 -6.13 2.48
CA VAL A 117 13.16 -6.94 2.68
C VAL A 117 14.16 -6.20 3.54
N GLU A 118 15.10 -6.93 4.14
CA GLU A 118 16.13 -6.32 4.97
C GLU A 118 17.04 -5.38 4.15
N GLY A 119 17.58 -4.34 4.78
CA GLY A 119 18.50 -3.37 4.16
C GLY A 119 17.79 -2.12 3.62
N ASN A 120 16.58 -2.25 3.08
CA ASN A 120 15.82 -1.14 2.51
C ASN A 120 14.46 -0.94 3.22
N PRO A 121 14.12 0.28 3.68
CA PRO A 121 12.89 0.51 4.43
C PRO A 121 11.61 0.59 3.58
N VAL A 122 11.72 0.95 2.29
CA VAL A 122 10.59 1.42 1.47
C VAL A 122 10.39 0.64 0.16
N GLY A 123 11.39 -0.13 -0.29
CA GLY A 123 11.33 -0.97 -1.48
C GLY A 123 11.62 -0.25 -2.80
N TYR A 124 12.24 0.93 -2.75
CA TYR A 124 12.76 1.66 -3.91
C TYR A 124 14.16 2.22 -3.61
N TYR A 125 14.77 2.92 -4.58
CA TYR A 125 16.10 3.51 -4.42
C TYR A 125 16.19 4.40 -3.16
N ALA A 126 17.14 4.10 -2.28
CA ALA A 126 17.43 4.87 -1.08
C ALA A 126 18.95 4.85 -0.84
N PRO A 127 19.65 6.00 -0.81
CA PRO A 127 21.10 6.06 -0.71
C PRO A 127 21.67 5.31 0.51
N GLY A 128 22.56 4.34 0.28
CA GLY A 128 23.20 3.54 1.33
C GLY A 128 22.26 2.58 2.07
N MET A 129 21.10 2.28 1.49
CA MET A 129 20.09 1.37 2.01
C MET A 129 19.71 0.32 0.95
N GLU A 130 20.70 -0.27 0.33
CA GLU A 130 20.53 -1.33 -0.67
C GLU A 130 19.83 -2.55 -0.03
N PRO A 131 18.83 -3.14 -0.71
CA PRO A 131 18.14 -4.31 -0.17
C PRO A 131 19.04 -5.55 -0.22
N SER A 132 19.00 -6.35 0.84
CA SER A 132 19.78 -7.58 0.99
C SER A 132 18.84 -8.73 1.43
N PRO A 133 18.02 -9.27 0.51
CA PRO A 133 16.97 -10.22 0.89
C PRO A 133 17.48 -11.63 1.23
N ILE A 134 18.60 -12.07 0.65
CA ILE A 134 19.05 -13.47 0.74
C ILE A 134 19.41 -13.82 2.19
N GLY A 135 18.79 -14.89 2.70
CA GLY A 135 19.03 -15.38 4.07
C GLY A 135 18.45 -14.48 5.16
N LYS A 136 17.61 -13.49 4.82
CA LYS A 136 17.02 -12.54 5.78
C LYS A 136 15.51 -12.72 5.90
N PRO A 137 14.92 -12.33 7.06
CA PRO A 137 13.47 -12.31 7.20
C PRO A 137 12.81 -11.31 6.25
N ILE A 138 11.58 -11.63 5.86
CA ILE A 138 10.73 -10.78 5.04
C ILE A 138 9.57 -10.29 5.89
N LEU A 139 9.34 -8.98 5.87
CA LEU A 139 8.14 -8.36 6.42
C LEU A 139 7.08 -8.34 5.32
N MET A 140 5.90 -8.89 5.56
CA MET A 140 4.92 -9.12 4.50
C MET A 140 3.54 -8.68 4.96
N LEU A 141 2.82 -7.98 4.08
CA LEU A 141 1.39 -7.73 4.22
C LEU A 141 0.63 -8.88 3.56
N GLY A 142 -0.40 -9.37 4.24
CA GLY A 142 -1.21 -10.46 3.73
C GLY A 142 -2.58 -10.51 4.38
N HIS A 143 -3.39 -11.48 3.96
CA HIS A 143 -4.75 -11.63 4.45
C HIS A 143 -4.96 -12.87 5.31
N LYS A 144 -5.92 -12.77 6.23
CA LYS A 144 -6.61 -13.90 6.85
C LYS A 144 -8.11 -13.72 6.80
N ASN A 145 -8.82 -14.82 6.62
CA ASN A 145 -10.26 -14.86 6.84
C ASN A 145 -10.49 -15.05 8.34
N THR A 146 -11.31 -14.19 8.95
CA THR A 146 -11.50 -14.19 10.41
C THR A 146 -12.94 -13.83 10.75
N GLU A 147 -13.47 -14.41 11.82
CA GLU A 147 -14.72 -13.96 12.44
C GLU A 147 -14.38 -12.91 13.51
N ALA A 148 -14.81 -11.67 13.28
CA ALA A 148 -14.53 -10.54 14.15
C ALA A 148 -15.86 -9.78 14.41
N PRO A 149 -16.76 -10.33 15.26
CA PRO A 149 -18.11 -9.78 15.44
C PRO A 149 -18.12 -8.35 16.01
N HIS A 150 -17.03 -7.92 16.67
CA HIS A 150 -16.83 -6.55 17.12
C HIS A 150 -16.59 -5.55 15.97
N ILE A 151 -16.29 -6.04 14.76
CA ILE A 151 -16.16 -5.26 13.52
C ILE A 151 -17.45 -5.37 12.72
N ALA A 152 -17.81 -6.59 12.29
CA ALA A 152 -18.98 -6.88 11.49
C ALA A 152 -19.40 -8.35 11.66
N PRO A 153 -20.69 -8.70 11.47
CA PRO A 153 -21.12 -10.09 11.51
C PRO A 153 -20.56 -10.88 10.33
N GLY A 154 -20.34 -12.17 10.54
CA GLY A 154 -19.83 -13.08 9.51
C GLY A 154 -18.32 -12.98 9.30
N ASN A 155 -17.87 -13.44 8.12
CA ASN A 155 -16.46 -13.52 7.81
C ASN A 155 -15.93 -12.19 7.24
N ILE A 156 -14.92 -11.62 7.89
CA ILE A 156 -14.13 -10.53 7.33
C ILE A 156 -12.89 -11.07 6.63
N LEU A 157 -12.37 -10.28 5.69
CA LEU A 157 -11.04 -10.39 5.16
C LEU A 157 -10.18 -9.42 5.97
N ASP A 158 -9.44 -9.95 6.94
CA ASP A 158 -8.57 -9.13 7.77
C ASP A 158 -7.19 -8.99 7.16
N ASP A 159 -6.67 -7.78 7.24
CA ASP A 159 -5.29 -7.47 6.91
C ASP A 159 -4.36 -7.92 8.04
N THR A 160 -3.18 -8.41 7.67
CA THR A 160 -2.20 -8.95 8.61
C THR A 160 -0.80 -8.55 8.19
N ILE A 161 0.05 -8.23 9.16
CA ILE A 161 1.48 -8.04 8.95
C ILE A 161 2.20 -9.20 9.60
N ILE A 162 3.06 -9.87 8.83
CA ILE A 162 3.88 -10.96 9.35
C ILE A 162 5.37 -10.75 9.10
N VAL A 163 6.17 -11.35 9.98
CA VAL A 163 7.60 -11.55 9.72
C VAL A 163 7.82 -13.03 9.46
N VAL A 164 8.34 -13.35 8.28
CA VAL A 164 8.66 -14.71 7.84
C VAL A 164 10.17 -14.85 7.79
N SER A 165 10.74 -15.85 8.45
CA SER A 165 12.16 -16.17 8.33
C SER A 165 12.49 -16.69 6.93
N TRP A 166 13.76 -16.69 6.54
CA TRP A 166 14.17 -17.21 5.24
C TRP A 166 13.79 -18.69 5.04
N GLU A 167 13.75 -19.47 6.12
CA GLU A 167 13.34 -20.87 6.17
C GLU A 167 11.81 -21.06 6.10
N GLY A 168 11.05 -19.97 6.06
CA GLY A 168 9.60 -19.98 5.92
C GLY A 168 8.82 -20.10 7.24
N LYS A 169 9.44 -19.81 8.39
CA LYS A 169 8.74 -19.78 9.69
C LYS A 169 8.18 -18.39 9.96
N VAL A 170 6.89 -18.30 10.29
CA VAL A 170 6.31 -17.06 10.83
C VAL A 170 6.81 -16.85 12.25
N THR A 171 7.55 -15.75 12.48
CA THR A 171 8.14 -15.43 13.79
C THR A 171 7.39 -14.33 14.53
N TRP A 172 6.53 -13.60 13.83
CA TRP A 172 5.69 -12.54 14.39
C TRP A 172 4.49 -12.31 13.47
N GLU A 173 3.33 -12.05 14.05
CA GLU A 173 2.08 -11.75 13.34
C GLU A 173 1.33 -10.65 14.07
N TRP A 174 0.67 -9.79 13.30
CA TRP A 174 -0.17 -8.69 13.78
C TRP A 174 -1.38 -8.53 12.88
N ARG A 175 -2.55 -8.36 13.48
CA ARG A 175 -3.83 -8.37 12.78
C ARG A 175 -4.53 -7.04 12.99
N PHE A 176 -5.02 -6.43 11.92
CA PHE A 176 -5.68 -5.13 12.05
C PHE A 176 -6.95 -5.25 12.90
N SER A 177 -7.64 -6.40 12.88
CA SER A 177 -8.87 -6.59 13.64
C SER A 177 -8.70 -6.51 15.16
N ASP A 178 -7.51 -6.84 15.65
CA ASP A 178 -7.19 -6.85 17.08
C ASP A 178 -7.01 -5.42 17.64
N HIS A 179 -6.87 -4.44 16.75
CA HIS A 179 -6.49 -3.06 17.09
C HIS A 179 -7.53 -2.01 16.67
N ILE A 180 -8.75 -2.41 16.35
CA ILE A 180 -9.80 -1.48 15.88
C ILE A 180 -10.09 -0.35 16.88
N GLU A 181 -9.96 -0.61 18.19
CA GLU A 181 -10.13 0.42 19.24
C GLU A 181 -9.02 1.49 19.21
N GLU A 182 -7.83 1.16 18.71
CA GLU A 182 -6.71 2.11 18.54
C GLU A 182 -6.83 2.94 17.25
N MET A 183 -7.72 2.57 16.32
CA MET A 183 -7.88 3.24 15.03
C MET A 183 -8.78 4.49 15.10
N GLY A 184 -9.46 4.69 16.23
CA GLY A 184 -10.18 5.93 16.57
C GLY A 184 -11.31 6.28 15.62
N PHE A 185 -12.08 5.28 15.22
CA PHE A 185 -13.36 5.45 14.57
C PHE A 185 -14.38 6.05 15.54
N SER A 186 -15.28 6.90 15.03
CA SER A 186 -16.48 7.31 15.78
C SER A 186 -17.46 6.14 15.89
N GLU A 187 -18.42 6.25 16.80
CA GLU A 187 -19.51 5.28 16.92
C GLU A 187 -20.28 5.14 15.60
N ALA A 188 -20.56 6.25 14.92
CA ALA A 188 -21.18 6.27 13.60
C ALA A 188 -20.39 5.45 12.56
N ALA A 189 -19.07 5.63 12.53
CA ALA A 189 -18.18 4.89 11.64
C ALA A 189 -18.19 3.39 11.97
N ARG A 190 -18.19 3.03 13.27
CA ARG A 190 -18.31 1.62 13.72
C ARG A 190 -19.66 1.02 13.33
N ASN A 191 -20.76 1.74 13.50
CA ASN A 191 -22.10 1.28 13.13
C ASN A 191 -22.25 1.10 11.60
N THR A 192 -21.68 2.00 10.81
CA THR A 192 -21.64 1.85 9.35
C THR A 192 -20.78 0.65 8.93
N MET A 193 -19.58 0.51 9.49
CA MET A 193 -18.69 -0.61 9.22
C MET A 193 -19.33 -1.96 9.60
N HIS A 194 -20.05 -2.01 10.73
CA HIS A 194 -20.74 -3.22 11.17
C HIS A 194 -21.86 -3.66 10.21
N ARG A 195 -22.53 -2.71 9.56
CA ARG A 195 -23.58 -3.00 8.56
C ARG A 195 -23.01 -3.34 7.19
N ASN A 196 -21.92 -2.69 6.80
CA ASN A 196 -21.24 -2.91 5.52
C ASN A 196 -19.73 -2.72 5.68
N PRO A 197 -18.96 -3.77 5.99
CA PRO A 197 -17.51 -3.72 6.14
C PRO A 197 -16.79 -3.72 4.77
N ASN A 198 -17.34 -3.03 3.76
CA ASN A 198 -16.88 -3.10 2.37
C ASN A 198 -16.95 -4.54 1.82
N ILE A 199 -18.18 -5.06 1.71
CA ILE A 199 -18.42 -6.44 1.25
C ILE A 199 -17.94 -6.63 -0.19
N VAL A 200 -17.03 -7.59 -0.40
CA VAL A 200 -16.58 -8.05 -1.72
C VAL A 200 -17.22 -9.39 -2.08
N PRO A 201 -17.48 -9.69 -3.37
CA PRO A 201 -18.15 -10.94 -3.78
C PRO A 201 -17.37 -12.23 -3.46
N ALA A 202 -16.06 -12.12 -3.22
CA ALA A 202 -15.20 -13.27 -2.95
C ALA A 202 -15.70 -14.07 -1.74
N GLY A 203 -15.56 -15.40 -1.79
CA GLY A 203 -15.92 -16.29 -0.68
C GLY A 203 -17.41 -16.33 -0.33
N GLY A 204 -18.29 -15.80 -1.20
CA GLY A 204 -19.73 -15.70 -0.95
C GLY A 204 -20.15 -14.39 -0.25
N GLY A 205 -19.27 -13.40 -0.18
CA GLY A 205 -19.48 -12.15 0.55
C GLY A 205 -18.59 -12.09 1.79
N MET A 206 -17.44 -11.40 1.69
CA MET A 206 -16.56 -11.14 2.83
C MET A 206 -16.30 -9.64 2.99
N GLY A 207 -16.14 -9.18 4.23
CA GLY A 207 -15.87 -7.77 4.52
C GLY A 207 -14.40 -7.40 4.41
N ASP A 208 -14.03 -6.63 3.39
CA ASP A 208 -12.68 -6.09 3.17
C ASP A 208 -12.55 -4.71 3.87
N TRP A 209 -12.57 -4.76 5.20
CA TRP A 209 -12.96 -3.64 6.05
C TRP A 209 -11.91 -2.51 6.16
N ALA A 210 -10.63 -2.85 6.24
CA ALA A 210 -9.53 -1.88 6.32
C ALA A 210 -8.86 -1.65 4.97
N HIS A 211 -8.66 -2.73 4.21
CA HIS A 211 -7.98 -2.76 2.91
C HIS A 211 -6.62 -2.07 3.01
N VAL A 212 -5.70 -2.70 3.72
CA VAL A 212 -4.33 -2.19 3.88
C VAL A 212 -3.60 -2.45 2.58
N ASN A 213 -2.97 -1.41 2.03
CA ASN A 213 -2.44 -1.47 0.67
C ASN A 213 -1.01 -0.92 0.53
N SER A 214 -0.36 -0.60 1.64
CA SER A 214 1.07 -0.38 1.68
C SER A 214 1.65 -0.70 3.05
N LEU A 215 2.92 -1.08 3.05
CA LEU A 215 3.67 -1.42 4.25
C LEU A 215 5.12 -1.05 4.04
N SER A 216 5.62 -0.10 4.82
CA SER A 216 7.04 0.27 4.86
C SER A 216 7.57 0.22 6.30
N ARG A 217 8.89 0.08 6.44
CA ARG A 217 9.57 0.47 7.70
C ARG A 217 9.79 1.98 7.68
N LEU A 218 9.87 2.62 8.84
CA LEU A 218 10.25 4.03 8.90
C LEU A 218 11.71 4.25 8.49
N GLY A 219 12.60 3.33 8.84
CA GLY A 219 14.03 3.48 8.58
C GLY A 219 14.67 4.62 9.39
N PRO A 220 16.00 4.79 9.27
CA PRO A 220 16.71 5.90 9.92
C PRO A 220 16.13 7.25 9.50
N ASN A 221 15.80 8.09 10.47
CA ASN A 221 15.21 9.41 10.23
C ASN A 221 15.59 10.41 11.32
N ARG A 222 15.36 11.70 11.04
CA ARG A 222 15.69 12.82 11.94
C ARG A 222 14.83 12.91 13.21
N TRP A 223 13.64 12.32 13.22
CA TRP A 223 12.66 12.46 14.29
C TRP A 223 12.88 11.49 15.44
N GLN A 224 13.42 10.31 15.17
CA GLN A 224 13.54 9.20 16.14
C GLN A 224 14.20 9.57 17.47
N ALA A 225 15.12 10.56 17.47
CA ALA A 225 15.81 11.02 18.67
C ALA A 225 14.93 11.89 19.58
N LYS A 226 13.95 12.59 19.00
CA LYS A 226 13.06 13.53 19.71
C LYS A 226 11.68 12.93 19.99
N ASP A 227 11.24 12.03 19.13
CA ASP A 227 9.91 11.44 19.21
C ASP A 227 9.95 9.94 18.89
N LYS A 228 9.67 9.14 19.92
CA LYS A 228 9.71 7.67 19.89
C LYS A 228 8.65 7.06 18.95
N ARG A 229 7.63 7.82 18.55
CA ARG A 229 6.66 7.40 17.53
C ARG A 229 7.35 7.13 16.19
N PHE A 230 8.43 7.86 15.90
CA PHE A 230 9.19 7.72 14.65
C PHE A 230 10.44 6.86 14.78
N HIS A 231 10.45 5.92 15.74
CA HIS A 231 11.54 4.96 15.87
C HIS A 231 11.73 4.16 14.57
N ARG A 232 12.97 4.02 14.09
CA ARG A 232 13.30 3.43 12.77
C ARG A 232 12.71 2.05 12.48
N ASP A 233 12.49 1.25 13.53
CA ASP A 233 11.95 -0.12 13.43
C ASP A 233 10.41 -0.16 13.41
N ASN A 234 9.74 0.98 13.61
CA ASN A 234 8.29 1.05 13.49
C ASN A 234 7.90 0.91 12.02
N LEU A 235 6.66 0.48 11.82
CA LEU A 235 6.09 0.25 10.50
C LEU A 235 5.14 1.40 10.17
N ILE A 236 5.02 1.76 8.91
CA ILE A 236 4.03 2.71 8.41
C ILE A 236 3.16 2.06 7.34
N VAL A 237 1.86 2.27 7.43
CA VAL A 237 0.85 1.62 6.59
C VAL A 237 -0.23 2.61 6.17
N SER A 238 -0.82 2.38 4.99
CA SER A 238 -2.05 3.05 4.55
C SER A 238 -3.20 2.05 4.49
N CYS A 239 -4.35 2.47 5.01
CA CYS A 239 -5.60 1.74 4.90
C CYS A 239 -6.52 2.47 3.94
N ARG A 240 -6.74 1.88 2.77
CA ARG A 240 -7.53 2.47 1.69
C ARG A 240 -8.95 2.72 2.14
N GLN A 241 -9.59 1.71 2.75
CA GLN A 241 -11.02 1.73 2.99
C GLN A 241 -11.40 2.62 4.18
N THR A 242 -10.48 2.83 5.11
CA THR A 242 -10.70 3.64 6.32
C THR A 242 -10.16 5.06 6.20
N ASN A 243 -9.48 5.40 5.10
CA ASN A 243 -8.83 6.69 4.88
C ASN A 243 -7.81 7.05 5.98
N THR A 244 -7.06 6.05 6.47
CA THR A 244 -6.08 6.24 7.55
C THR A 244 -4.66 5.93 7.13
N LEU A 245 -3.73 6.66 7.74
CA LEU A 245 -2.30 6.38 7.73
C LEU A 245 -1.89 6.11 9.17
N MET A 246 -1.08 5.08 9.43
CA MET A 246 -0.75 4.67 10.79
C MET A 246 0.72 4.27 10.93
N ILE A 247 1.29 4.55 12.10
CA ILE A 247 2.59 4.01 12.51
C ILE A 247 2.39 2.98 13.61
N ILE A 248 2.93 1.78 13.39
CA ILE A 248 2.82 0.63 14.29
C ILE A 248 4.16 0.37 14.99
N ASN A 249 4.16 0.36 16.32
CA ASN A 249 5.28 -0.02 17.17
C ASN A 249 5.24 -1.50 17.52
N ARG A 250 6.05 -2.29 16.82
CA ARG A 250 6.09 -3.75 16.96
C ARG A 250 6.43 -4.29 18.36
N ARG A 251 6.87 -3.43 19.29
CA ARG A 251 7.42 -3.82 20.60
C ARG A 251 6.45 -3.63 21.76
N LYS A 252 5.20 -3.23 21.51
CA LYS A 252 4.22 -2.88 22.55
C LYS A 252 2.85 -3.56 22.34
N PRO A 253 2.07 -3.74 23.42
CA PRO A 253 0.70 -4.28 23.34
C PRO A 253 -0.29 -3.30 22.69
N PHE A 254 -0.28 -2.02 23.07
CA PHE A 254 -0.86 -0.93 22.29
C PHE A 254 0.23 -0.36 21.40
N ASN A 255 0.01 -0.41 20.10
CA ASN A 255 1.09 -0.19 19.15
C ASN A 255 0.76 0.72 17.99
N ILE A 256 -0.45 1.24 17.83
CA ILE A 256 -0.67 2.36 16.91
C ILE A 256 -0.21 3.65 17.60
N VAL A 257 1.00 4.11 17.27
CA VAL A 257 1.67 5.21 17.98
C VAL A 257 1.50 6.56 17.30
N TRP A 258 1.12 6.58 16.04
CA TRP A 258 0.81 7.79 15.27
C TRP A 258 -0.26 7.46 14.24
N ARG A 259 -1.14 8.43 13.94
CA ARG A 259 -2.25 8.23 13.02
C ARG A 259 -2.67 9.54 12.36
N VAL A 260 -3.01 9.47 11.08
CA VAL A 260 -3.77 10.48 10.33
C VAL A 260 -5.09 9.85 9.90
N GLY A 261 -6.19 10.57 10.08
CA GLY A 261 -7.55 10.04 9.94
C GLY A 261 -7.97 9.15 11.13
N PRO A 262 -9.16 8.52 11.06
CA PRO A 262 -10.20 8.74 10.05
C PRO A 262 -10.92 10.08 10.25
N ASP A 263 -10.83 10.68 11.44
CA ASP A 263 -11.39 12.00 11.75
C ASP A 263 -10.37 13.11 11.49
N TYR A 264 -10.51 13.77 10.34
CA TYR A 264 -9.69 14.93 9.95
C TYR A 264 -10.17 16.25 10.58
N GLY A 265 -11.32 16.26 11.27
CA GLY A 265 -11.84 17.41 12.00
C GLY A 265 -11.22 17.60 13.38
N LYS A 266 -10.58 16.56 13.94
CA LYS A 266 -10.13 16.49 15.34
C LYS A 266 -9.13 17.57 15.77
N SER A 267 -8.30 18.08 14.86
CA SER A 267 -7.34 19.16 15.16
C SER A 267 -7.25 20.14 14.01
N GLU A 268 -6.72 21.34 14.28
CA GLU A 268 -6.47 22.33 13.23
C GLU A 268 -5.48 21.80 12.18
N SER A 269 -4.41 21.12 12.62
CA SER A 269 -3.42 20.52 11.74
C SER A 269 -4.02 19.46 10.81
N LEU A 270 -4.91 18.60 11.30
CA LEU A 270 -5.60 17.61 10.47
C LEU A 270 -6.58 18.26 9.50
N ARG A 271 -7.26 19.34 9.91
CA ARG A 271 -8.15 20.10 9.02
C ARG A 271 -7.38 20.77 7.88
N ARG A 272 -6.18 21.30 8.16
CA ARG A 272 -5.29 21.90 7.15
C ARG A 272 -4.72 20.86 6.18
N LEU A 273 -4.29 19.70 6.68
CA LEU A 273 -3.86 18.57 5.84
C LEU A 273 -4.99 18.12 4.89
N GLY A 274 -6.22 18.15 5.40
CA GLY A 274 -7.42 17.72 4.70
C GLY A 274 -7.49 16.19 4.57
N PRO A 275 -8.66 15.65 4.19
CA PRO A 275 -8.84 14.22 4.08
C PRO A 275 -7.92 13.62 3.00
N ILE A 276 -7.23 12.55 3.36
CA ILE A 276 -6.51 11.67 2.44
C ILE A 276 -7.40 10.47 2.17
N ILE A 277 -7.84 10.30 0.92
CA ILE A 277 -8.93 9.39 0.56
C ILE A 277 -8.38 8.26 -0.30
N GLY A 278 -8.65 7.03 0.12
CA GLY A 278 -8.14 5.83 -0.54
C GLY A 278 -6.61 5.80 -0.69
N PRO A 279 -5.80 6.24 0.31
CA PRO A 279 -4.36 6.43 0.16
C PRO A 279 -3.64 5.18 -0.35
N HIS A 280 -2.56 5.37 -1.11
CA HIS A 280 -1.60 4.34 -1.46
C HIS A 280 -0.16 4.79 -1.19
N HIS A 281 0.72 3.80 -0.98
CA HIS A 281 2.17 3.96 -0.91
C HIS A 281 2.65 5.01 0.10
N VAL A 282 2.07 5.03 1.30
CA VAL A 282 2.56 5.90 2.36
C VAL A 282 3.89 5.40 2.88
N HIS A 283 4.85 6.30 2.98
CA HIS A 283 6.13 6.00 3.60
C HIS A 283 6.80 7.28 4.11
N MET A 284 7.77 7.11 5.00
CA MET A 284 8.70 8.17 5.35
C MET A 284 9.79 8.24 4.28
N ILE A 285 10.06 9.43 3.75
CA ILE A 285 11.13 9.64 2.77
C ILE A 285 12.47 9.23 3.42
N PRO A 286 13.19 8.26 2.83
CA PRO A 286 14.44 7.74 3.39
C PRO A 286 15.52 8.80 3.57
N LYS A 287 16.45 8.50 4.48
CA LYS A 287 17.65 9.31 4.67
C LYS A 287 18.48 9.42 3.40
N GLY A 288 18.93 10.64 3.11
CA GLY A 288 19.72 10.96 1.91
C GLY A 288 18.91 11.40 0.69
N LEU A 289 17.58 11.32 0.72
CA LEU A 289 16.71 11.84 -0.35
C LEU A 289 16.15 13.23 0.00
N PRO A 290 15.82 14.07 -1.00
CA PRO A 290 15.20 15.38 -0.76
C PRO A 290 13.89 15.23 0.01
N GLY A 291 13.75 15.87 1.18
CA GLY A 291 12.57 15.70 2.04
C GLY A 291 12.70 14.59 3.09
N GLU A 292 13.91 14.06 3.31
CA GLU A 292 14.21 13.09 4.39
C GLU A 292 13.42 13.35 5.68
N GLY A 293 12.72 12.30 6.12
CA GLY A 293 11.91 12.33 7.34
C GLY A 293 10.50 12.90 7.18
N ASN A 294 10.15 13.50 6.03
CA ASN A 294 8.75 13.81 5.70
C ASN A 294 7.99 12.55 5.29
N ILE A 295 6.67 12.62 5.28
CA ILE A 295 5.80 11.54 4.78
C ILE A 295 5.40 11.86 3.36
N LEU A 296 5.58 10.91 2.45
CA LEU A 296 5.07 10.96 1.08
C LEU A 296 3.91 9.97 0.95
N VAL A 297 2.82 10.40 0.32
CA VAL A 297 1.65 9.55 0.07
C VAL A 297 0.99 9.91 -1.26
N PHE A 298 0.52 8.89 -1.97
CA PHE A 298 -0.37 9.08 -3.11
C PHE A 298 -1.81 9.10 -2.58
N ASP A 299 -2.43 10.27 -2.60
CA ASP A 299 -3.80 10.49 -2.15
C ASP A 299 -4.73 10.36 -3.37
N ASN A 300 -5.21 9.14 -3.58
CA ASN A 300 -6.01 8.77 -4.74
C ASN A 300 -7.26 9.63 -4.93
N GLY A 301 -7.89 10.05 -3.85
CA GLY A 301 -9.26 10.54 -3.94
C GLY A 301 -10.23 9.36 -4.13
N GLY A 302 -11.16 9.51 -5.06
CA GLY A 302 -12.24 8.56 -5.24
C GLY A 302 -13.18 8.57 -4.07
N ARG A 303 -13.27 7.43 -3.39
CA ARG A 303 -14.22 7.23 -2.32
C ARG A 303 -13.67 6.23 -1.31
N GLY A 304 -13.92 6.48 -0.04
CA GLY A 304 -13.50 5.66 1.09
C GLY A 304 -14.04 6.21 2.40
N GLY A 305 -13.72 5.54 3.50
CA GLY A 305 -14.13 5.94 4.84
C GLY A 305 -15.49 5.38 5.27
N TYR A 306 -15.70 5.43 6.57
CA TYR A 306 -16.95 5.09 7.24
C TYR A 306 -17.36 6.26 8.13
N GLY A 307 -18.66 6.56 8.18
CA GLY A 307 -19.20 7.56 9.09
C GLY A 307 -20.69 7.76 8.92
N GLU A 308 -21.16 8.97 9.20
CA GLU A 308 -22.56 9.33 9.04
C GLU A 308 -23.00 9.35 7.56
N PRO A 309 -24.24 8.93 7.26
CA PRO A 309 -24.86 9.15 5.96
C PRO A 309 -24.80 10.61 5.53
N ASN A 310 -24.50 10.83 4.25
CA ASN A 310 -24.50 12.15 3.63
C ASN A 310 -24.94 12.06 2.16
N PRO A 311 -25.16 13.18 1.45
CA PRO A 311 -25.63 13.14 0.06
C PRO A 311 -24.75 12.32 -0.91
N GLY A 312 -23.44 12.21 -0.64
CA GLY A 312 -22.52 11.40 -1.44
C GLY A 312 -22.47 9.93 -1.02
N ALA A 313 -22.92 9.61 0.20
CA ALA A 313 -22.87 8.26 0.78
C ALA A 313 -24.09 8.03 1.68
N THR A 314 -25.22 7.64 1.09
CA THR A 314 -26.53 7.54 1.76
C THR A 314 -26.59 6.49 2.89
N THR A 315 -25.60 5.61 2.98
CA THR A 315 -25.48 4.62 4.05
C THR A 315 -24.33 4.90 5.02
N GLY A 316 -23.54 5.95 4.76
CA GLY A 316 -22.30 6.25 5.48
C GLY A 316 -21.09 5.43 5.04
N HIS A 317 -21.27 4.47 4.13
CA HIS A 317 -20.17 3.70 3.53
C HIS A 317 -19.56 4.49 2.36
N ASN A 318 -18.23 4.58 2.31
CA ASN A 318 -17.49 5.47 1.41
C ASN A 318 -17.88 6.94 1.61
N ASN A 319 -17.93 7.40 2.86
CA ASN A 319 -18.49 8.71 3.24
C ASN A 319 -17.65 9.93 2.84
N VAL A 320 -16.43 9.74 2.36
CA VAL A 320 -15.58 10.81 1.85
C VAL A 320 -15.33 10.58 0.37
N ILE A 321 -15.62 11.58 -0.46
CA ILE A 321 -15.55 11.49 -1.92
C ILE A 321 -14.79 12.68 -2.51
N ARG A 322 -13.86 12.41 -3.44
CA ARG A 322 -13.11 13.45 -4.16
C ARG A 322 -12.68 12.97 -5.55
N PRO A 323 -13.17 13.56 -6.66
CA PRO A 323 -12.98 13.03 -8.01
C PRO A 323 -11.63 13.44 -8.65
N TRP A 324 -10.55 13.48 -7.86
CA TRP A 324 -9.21 13.81 -8.32
C TRP A 324 -8.15 13.31 -7.32
N SER A 325 -6.94 13.09 -7.83
CA SER A 325 -5.79 12.63 -7.05
C SER A 325 -4.78 13.74 -6.79
N ARG A 326 -3.98 13.56 -5.75
CA ARG A 326 -2.79 14.34 -5.49
C ARG A 326 -1.68 13.47 -4.92
N VAL A 327 -0.44 13.90 -5.08
CA VAL A 327 0.68 13.40 -4.28
C VAL A 327 1.02 14.49 -3.29
N ILE A 328 1.11 14.15 -2.00
CA ILE A 328 1.49 15.10 -0.95
C ILE A 328 2.70 14.62 -0.19
N GLU A 329 3.58 15.56 0.09
CA GLU A 329 4.66 15.44 1.06
C GLU A 329 4.34 16.36 2.25
N PHE A 330 4.36 15.84 3.47
CA PHE A 330 4.05 16.61 4.67
C PHE A 330 4.97 16.28 5.85
N ASP A 331 5.15 17.25 6.74
CA ASP A 331 5.90 17.06 7.98
C ASP A 331 5.05 16.21 8.97
N PRO A 332 5.53 15.05 9.45
CA PRO A 332 4.71 14.18 10.30
C PRO A 332 4.45 14.72 11.71
N THR A 333 5.16 15.77 12.12
CA THR A 333 5.06 16.37 13.45
C THR A 333 4.08 17.54 13.47
N THR A 334 4.03 18.35 12.42
CA THR A 334 3.08 19.48 12.29
C THR A 334 1.86 19.16 11.43
N LEU A 335 1.97 18.16 10.54
CA LEU A 335 1.03 17.81 9.48
C LEU A 335 0.86 18.85 8.38
N ASP A 336 1.79 19.80 8.28
CA ASP A 336 1.77 20.79 7.21
C ASP A 336 2.30 20.17 5.91
N ILE A 337 1.56 20.37 4.82
CA ILE A 337 1.97 19.98 3.47
C ILE A 337 3.11 20.89 3.04
N VAL A 338 4.26 20.30 2.71
CA VAL A 338 5.46 21.02 2.27
C VAL A 338 5.67 20.94 0.76
N TRP A 339 5.04 19.96 0.11
CA TRP A 339 5.00 19.84 -1.34
C TRP A 339 3.75 19.07 -1.77
N GLU A 340 3.15 19.47 -2.90
CA GLU A 340 1.97 18.82 -3.47
C GLU A 340 2.07 18.81 -5.00
N TYR A 341 1.61 17.72 -5.62
CA TYR A 341 1.38 17.64 -7.05
C TYR A 341 -0.05 17.20 -7.35
N THR A 342 -0.70 17.94 -8.25
CA THR A 342 -2.07 17.74 -8.73
C THR A 342 -2.09 17.87 -10.26
N ALA A 343 -3.22 17.56 -10.89
CA ALA A 343 -3.42 17.90 -12.31
C ALA A 343 -3.18 19.40 -12.58
N GLN A 344 -3.59 20.28 -11.67
CA GLN A 344 -3.42 21.73 -11.78
C GLN A 344 -1.94 22.15 -11.67
N ALA A 345 -1.17 21.51 -10.78
CA ALA A 345 0.28 21.71 -10.73
C ALA A 345 0.95 21.31 -12.06
N GLY A 346 0.40 20.32 -12.76
CA GLY A 346 0.78 19.94 -14.12
C GLY A 346 0.20 20.83 -15.24
N GLY A 347 -0.41 21.97 -14.92
CA GLY A 347 -0.95 22.95 -15.88
C GLY A 347 -2.37 22.66 -16.37
N ALA A 348 -3.09 21.71 -15.78
CA ALA A 348 -4.48 21.44 -16.13
C ALA A 348 -5.42 22.54 -15.62
N ALA A 349 -6.47 22.83 -16.39
CA ALA A 349 -7.49 23.79 -15.97
C ALA A 349 -8.31 23.27 -14.77
N PRO A 350 -8.52 24.08 -13.71
CA PRO A 350 -9.21 23.64 -12.51
C PRO A 350 -10.64 23.19 -12.81
N VAL A 351 -11.18 22.26 -12.02
CA VAL A 351 -12.54 21.69 -12.12
C VAL A 351 -12.74 20.81 -13.36
N VAL A 352 -12.46 21.33 -14.55
CA VAL A 352 -12.76 20.65 -15.83
C VAL A 352 -11.70 19.62 -16.23
N GLN A 353 -10.48 19.72 -15.71
CA GLN A 353 -9.37 18.84 -16.06
C GLN A 353 -8.66 18.23 -14.83
N ASP A 354 -9.25 18.34 -13.64
CA ASP A 354 -8.70 17.71 -12.43
C ASP A 354 -8.60 16.17 -12.57
N SER A 355 -9.42 15.59 -13.45
CA SER A 355 -9.40 14.17 -13.78
C SER A 355 -8.18 13.73 -14.60
N ARG A 356 -7.37 14.65 -15.15
CA ARG A 356 -6.20 14.30 -15.99
C ARG A 356 -5.06 13.61 -15.23
N PHE A 357 -5.02 13.75 -13.91
CA PHE A 357 -4.09 13.05 -13.02
C PHE A 357 -4.83 12.07 -12.09
N TYR A 358 -6.11 11.81 -12.34
CA TYR A 358 -6.95 11.08 -11.41
C TYR A 358 -6.77 9.56 -11.55
N SER A 359 -6.28 8.95 -10.48
CA SER A 359 -6.19 7.50 -10.31
C SER A 359 -7.00 7.08 -9.09
N VAL A 360 -8.16 6.44 -9.33
CA VAL A 360 -9.12 6.08 -8.27
C VAL A 360 -8.62 4.92 -7.40
N LEU A 361 -7.75 4.07 -7.94
CA LEU A 361 -7.31 2.81 -7.36
C LEU A 361 -5.84 2.57 -7.70
N VAL A 362 -5.12 1.86 -6.83
CA VAL A 362 -3.67 1.65 -6.97
C VAL A 362 -2.94 3.00 -7.03
N SER A 363 -1.62 3.03 -7.19
CA SER A 363 -0.75 4.18 -7.49
C SER A 363 0.39 4.24 -6.48
N SER A 364 1.44 4.97 -6.86
CA SER A 364 2.64 5.12 -6.07
C SER A 364 3.32 6.42 -6.46
N ALA A 365 4.00 7.02 -5.50
CA ALA A 365 4.97 8.07 -5.71
C ALA A 365 6.24 7.72 -4.93
N GLN A 366 7.39 7.97 -5.52
CA GLN A 366 8.71 7.74 -4.93
C GLN A 366 9.48 9.04 -5.02
N ARG A 367 10.28 9.34 -3.99
CA ARG A 367 11.22 10.46 -4.02
C ARG A 367 12.54 9.95 -4.56
N LEU A 368 13.14 10.66 -5.51
CA LEU A 368 14.41 10.27 -6.14
C LEU A 368 15.46 11.37 -5.96
#